data_AF-A0A9Q0ESU6-F1
#
_entry.id   AF-A0A9Q0ESU6-F1
#
_cell.length_a   1.000
_cell.length_b   1.000
_cell.length_c   1.000
_cell.angle_alpha   90.00
_cell.angle_beta   90.00
_cell.angle_gamma   90.00
#
_symmetry.space_group_name_H-M   'P 1'
#
loop_
_entity.id
_entity.type
_entity.pdbx_description
1 polymer ?
#
loop_
_entity_poly.entity_id
_entity_poly.type
_entity_poly.pdbx_seq_one_letter_code
_entity_poly.pdbx_strand_id
1 'polypeptide(L)' 'MRHYCSFTMRHYCGFAMRHYCGFTMRHYCGFNMRHYCGFTMRHYCGFNMRHYCGFNMRHYCGFTMRLQHETLL' A
#
# COMPACT_ATOMS: atom_id res chain seq x y z
N MET A 1 -18.06 -34.17 -35.06
CA MET A 1 -16.65 -33.74 -34.90
C MET A 1 -16.48 -32.23 -34.72
N ARG A 2 -17.01 -31.36 -35.61
CA ARG A 2 -16.91 -29.88 -35.47
C ARG A 2 -17.38 -29.33 -34.12
N HIS A 3 -18.50 -29.82 -33.58
CA HIS A 3 -19.02 -29.42 -32.27
C HIS A 3 -18.10 -29.80 -31.10
N TYR A 4 -17.40 -30.92 -31.21
CA TYR A 4 -16.49 -31.38 -30.16
C TYR A 4 -15.22 -30.52 -30.14
N CYS A 5 -14.65 -30.23 -31.33
CA CYS A 5 -13.51 -29.31 -31.44
C CYS A 5 -13.83 -27.88 -31.01
N SER A 6 -15.02 -27.36 -31.32
CA SER A 6 -15.41 -26.02 -30.90
C SER A 6 -15.63 -25.93 -29.38
N PHE A 7 -16.22 -26.97 -28.78
CA PHE A 7 -16.39 -27.08 -27.34
C PHE A 7 -15.04 -27.17 -26.62
N THR A 8 -14.14 -28.06 -27.06
CA THR A 8 -12.82 -28.21 -26.43
C THR A 8 -11.98 -26.95 -26.54
N MET A 9 -11.95 -26.29 -27.71
CA MET A 9 -11.23 -25.02 -27.88
C MET A 9 -11.77 -23.91 -26.98
N ARG A 10 -13.10 -23.70 -26.95
CA ARG A 10 -13.69 -22.67 -26.07
C ARG A 10 -13.42 -22.97 -24.60
N HIS A 11 -13.60 -24.22 -24.20
CA HIS A 11 -13.51 -24.59 -22.81
C HIS A 11 -12.06 -24.54 -22.33
N TYR A 12 -11.13 -25.20 -23.02
CA TYR A 12 -9.73 -25.23 -22.60
C TYR A 12 -9.03 -23.90 -22.80
N CYS A 13 -9.07 -23.30 -23.99
CA CYS A 13 -8.37 -22.03 -24.23
C CYS A 13 -9.01 -20.88 -23.47
N GLY A 14 -10.35 -20.84 -23.40
CA GLY A 14 -11.07 -19.81 -22.65
C GLY A 14 -10.82 -19.91 -21.14
N PHE A 15 -10.84 -21.12 -20.58
CA PHE A 15 -10.53 -21.35 -19.17
C PHE A 15 -9.06 -21.05 -18.86
N ALA A 16 -8.12 -21.53 -19.67
CA ALA A 16 -6.71 -21.27 -19.48
C ALA A 16 -6.40 -19.76 -19.53
N MET A 17 -6.93 -19.04 -20.52
CA MET A 17 -6.74 -17.58 -20.63
C MET A 17 -7.32 -16.83 -19.43
N ARG A 18 -8.58 -17.12 -19.04
CA ARG A 18 -9.20 -16.47 -17.88
C ARG A 18 -8.45 -16.77 -16.59
N HIS A 19 -8.07 -18.02 -16.40
CA HIS A 19 -7.43 -18.45 -15.17
C HIS A 19 -6.01 -17.90 -15.09
N TYR A 20 -5.16 -18.15 -16.10
CA TYR A 20 -3.77 -17.70 -16.06
C TYR A 20 -3.66 -16.17 -16.10
N CYS A 21 -4.22 -15.50 -17.11
CA CYS A 21 -4.08 -14.04 -17.23
C CYS A 21 -4.87 -13.30 -16.15
N GLY A 22 -6.09 -13.75 -15.83
CA GLY A 22 -6.91 -13.11 -14.81
C GLY A 22 -6.30 -13.25 -13.41
N PHE A 23 -5.80 -14.44 -13.07
CA PHE A 23 -5.15 -14.69 -11.78
C PHE A 23 -3.82 -13.94 -11.67
N THR A 24 -2.94 -14.04 -12.66
CA THR A 24 -1.65 -13.33 -12.61
C THR A 24 -1.84 -11.82 -12.53
N MET A 25 -2.73 -11.22 -13.33
CA MET A 25 -2.99 -9.78 -13.26
C MET A 25 -3.57 -9.36 -11.89
N ARG A 26 -4.59 -10.04 -11.38
CA ARG A 26 -5.17 -9.70 -10.06
C ARG A 26 -4.17 -9.88 -8.94
N HIS A 27 -3.46 -11.01 -8.95
CA HIS A 27 -2.58 -11.37 -7.86
C HIS A 27 -1.32 -10.52 -7.90
N TYR A 28 -0.58 -10.49 -9.01
CA TYR A 28 0.67 -9.73 -9.06
C TYR A 28 0.44 -8.22 -9.02
N CYS A 29 -0.40 -7.65 -9.90
CA CYS A 29 -0.58 -6.19 -9.89
C CYS A 29 -1.35 -5.75 -8.64
N GLY A 30 -2.45 -6.41 -8.29
CA GLY A 30 -3.28 -6.02 -7.16
C GLY A 30 -2.57 -6.16 -5.81
N PHE A 31 -1.87 -7.28 -5.60
CA PHE A 31 -1.11 -7.50 -4.37
C PHE A 31 0.10 -6.57 -4.29
N ASN A 32 0.92 -6.46 -5.34
CA ASN A 32 2.10 -5.59 -5.28
C ASN A 32 1.72 -4.14 -5.05
N MET A 33 0.68 -3.64 -5.72
CA MET A 33 0.27 -2.24 -5.58
C MET A 33 -0.29 -1.94 -4.19
N ARG A 34 -1.13 -2.83 -3.63
CA ARG A 34 -1.64 -2.64 -2.25
C ARG A 34 -0.54 -2.80 -1.21
N HIS A 35 0.26 -3.85 -1.34
CA HIS A 35 1.22 -4.21 -0.32
C HIS A 35 2.41 -3.26 -0.38
N TYR A 36 3.09 -3.10 -1.52
CA TYR A 36 4.23 -2.21 -1.60
C TYR A 36 3.81 -0.75 -1.50
N CYS A 37 2.98 -0.20 -2.39
CA CYS A 37 2.68 1.23 -2.32
C CYS A 37 1.91 1.59 -1.04
N GLY A 38 0.90 0.80 -0.65
CA GLY A 38 0.10 1.07 0.53
C GLY A 38 0.89 0.97 1.85
N PHE A 39 1.67 -0.10 2.03
CA PHE A 39 2.50 -0.25 3.23
C PHE A 39 3.59 0.81 3.27
N THR A 40 4.33 1.03 2.18
CA THR A 40 5.44 1.98 2.15
C THR A 40 4.95 3.39 2.45
N MET A 41 3.83 3.83 1.86
CA MET A 41 3.25 5.14 2.15
C MET A 41 2.80 5.28 3.61
N ARG A 42 2.07 4.29 4.16
CA ARG A 42 1.61 4.37 5.55
C ARG A 42 2.76 4.35 6.54
N HIS A 43 3.69 3.42 6.35
CA HIS A 43 4.78 3.22 7.27
C HIS A 43 5.79 4.36 7.14
N TYR A 44 6.36 4.60 5.95
CA TYR A 44 7.40 5.62 5.83
C TYR A 44 6.85 7.04 6.01
N CYS A 45 5.82 7.45 5.27
CA CYS A 45 5.34 8.83 5.37
C CYS A 45 4.61 9.08 6.69
N GLY A 46 3.73 8.16 7.09
CA GLY A 46 2.95 8.30 8.32
C GLY A 46 3.79 8.24 9.59
N PHE A 47 4.75 7.30 9.67
CA PHE A 47 5.66 7.21 10.80
C PHE A 47 6.60 8.42 10.83
N ASN A 48 7.24 8.79 9.71
CA ASN A 48 8.15 9.93 9.71
C ASN A 48 7.46 11.23 10.11
N MET A 49 6.26 11.51 9.61
CA MET A 49 5.52 12.72 10.02
C MET A 49 5.19 12.71 11.51
N ARG A 50 4.66 11.60 12.05
CA ARG A 50 4.29 11.55 13.47
C ARG A 50 5.51 11.62 14.37
N HIS A 51 6.55 10.85 14.05
CA HIS A 51 7.73 10.76 14.88
C HIS A 51 8.57 12.01 14.74
N TYR A 52 9.00 12.41 13.55
CA TYR A 52 9.91 13.55 13.42
C TYR A 52 9.19 14.88 13.67
N CYS A 53 8.09 15.18 12.97
CA CYS A 53 7.43 16.47 13.16
C CYS A 53 6.72 16.57 14.50
N GLY A 54 5.99 15.52 14.90
CA GLY A 54 5.25 15.51 16.17
C GLY A 54 6.16 15.52 17.40
N PHE A 55 7.23 14.72 17.40
CA PHE A 55 8.19 14.72 18.50
C PHE A 55 8.97 16.03 18.54
N ASN A 56 9.52 16.51 17.42
CA ASN A 56 10.28 17.76 17.42
C ASN A 56 9.44 18.96 17.85
N MET A 57 8.19 19.08 17.39
CA MET A 57 7.34 20.18 17.85
C MET A 57 7.06 20.11 19.36
N ARG A 58 6.75 18.93 19.90
CA ARG A 58 6.47 18.79 21.34
C ARG A 58 7.71 18.99 22.19
N HIS A 59 8.83 18.42 21.79
CA HIS A 59 10.07 18.46 22.55
C HIS A 59 10.80 19.79 22.42
N TYR A 60 10.88 20.39 21.23
CA TYR A 60 11.59 21.67 21.09
C TYR A 60 10.66 22.83 21.46
N CYS A 61 9.54 23.01 20.76
CA CYS A 61 8.67 24.16 21.04
C CYS A 61 7.99 24.08 22.42
N GLY A 62 7.55 22.90 22.85
CA GLY A 62 6.91 22.76 24.15
C GLY A 62 7.86 23.00 25.32
N PHE A 63 9.11 22.58 25.19
CA PHE A 63 10.12 22.70 26.25
C PHE A 63 10.71 24.11 26.29
N THR A 64 10.94 24.74 25.13
CA THR A 64 11.37 26.15 25.06
C THR A 64 10.30 27.09 25.62
N MET A 65 9.03 26.89 25.27
CA MET A 65 7.92 27.69 25.81
C MET A 65 7.79 27.56 27.33
N ARG A 66 7.95 26.34 27.87
CA ARG A 66 7.94 26.12 29.33
C ARG A 66 9.12 26.80 30.01
N LEU A 67 10.33 26.65 29.48
CA LEU A 67 11.52 27.33 30.01
C LEU A 67 11.32 28.85 30.00
N GLN A 68 10.80 29.39 28.91
CA GLN A 68 10.61 30.83 28.76
C GLN A 68 9.55 31.36 29.74
N HIS A 69 8.48 30.60 30.01
CA HIS A 69 7.48 30.94 31.02
C HIS A 69 8.07 30.94 32.44
N GLU A 70 8.85 29.91 32.79
CA GLU A 70 9.53 29.81 34.09
C GLU A 70 10.58 30.90 34.30
N THR A 71 11.25 31.38 33.25
CA THR A 71 12.22 32.49 33.34
C THR A 71 11.59 33.89 33.38
N LEU A 72 10.31 34.01 32.98
CA LEU A 72 9.56 35.27 32.96
C LEU A 72 8.68 35.46 34.20
N LEU A 73 8.55 34.42 35.03
CA LEU A 73 8.02 34.47 36.41
C LEU A 73 9.15 34.76 37.39
#